data_AF-A0A7M4EID8-F1
#
_entry.id   AF-A0A7M4EID8-F1
#
_cell.length_a   1.000
_cell.length_b   1.000
_cell.length_c   1.000
_cell.angle_alpha   90.00
_cell.angle_beta   90.00
_cell.angle_gamma   90.00
#
_symmetry.space_group_name_H-M   'P 1'
#
loop_
_entity.id
_entity.type
_entity.pdbx_description
1 polymer ?
#
loop_
_entity_poly.entity_id
_entity_poly.type
_entity_poly.pdbx_seq_one_letter_code
_entity_poly.pdbx_strand_id
1 'polypeptide(L)' 'GPWSTAGTTRVGMSTHDPTGRIEVYMDRIKIPKAAADLLAYCDAHIGEDPLIMPVLASENPFREKKLFVSSFDSICN' A
#
# COMPACT_ATOMS: atom_id res chain seq x y z
N GLY A 1 15.12 25.07 -20.59
CA GLY A 1 15.63 25.35 -19.23
C GLY A 1 16.36 24.13 -18.72
N PRO A 2 17.47 24.27 -17.97
CA PRO A 2 18.35 23.14 -17.70
C PRO A 2 17.94 22.45 -16.41
N TRP A 3 17.01 21.48 -16.48
CA TRP A 3 16.89 20.45 -15.45
C TRP A 3 17.26 19.11 -16.07
N SER A 4 18.56 18.88 -16.13
CA SER A 4 19.12 17.56 -16.37
C SER A 4 20.38 17.45 -15.53
N THR A 5 20.19 17.14 -14.25
CA THR A 5 21.27 16.60 -13.42
C THR A 5 20.82 15.23 -12.93
N ALA A 6 21.06 14.25 -13.80
CA ALA A 6 21.27 12.87 -13.39
C ALA A 6 22.47 12.88 -12.44
N GLY A 7 22.20 12.64 -11.15
CA GLY A 7 23.21 12.76 -10.11
C GLY A 7 22.60 12.31 -8.80
N THR A 8 22.93 11.09 -8.40
CA THR A 8 22.77 10.61 -7.03
C THR A 8 23.67 11.47 -6.15
N THR A 9 23.09 12.26 -5.25
CA THR A 9 23.87 13.08 -4.30
C THR A 9 24.37 12.19 -3.18
N ARG A 10 25.65 11.83 -3.20
CA ARG A 10 26.32 11.22 -2.04
C ARG A 10 26.53 12.30 -0.97
N VAL A 11 25.93 12.14 0.20
CA VAL A 11 26.17 13.04 1.34
C VAL A 11 27.44 12.56 2.04
N GLY A 12 28.56 13.27 1.87
CA GLY A 12 29.77 13.02 2.65
C GLY A 12 29.79 13.88 3.91
N MET A 13 29.83 13.27 5.09
CA MET A 13 30.08 13.99 6.36
C MET A 13 30.94 13.13 7.32
N SER A 14 31.97 13.77 7.87
CA SER A 14 32.99 13.20 8.78
C SER A 14 32.35 12.64 10.07
N THR A 15 32.67 11.38 10.38
CA THR A 15 32.00 10.58 11.42
C THR A 15 32.73 10.60 12.78
N HIS A 16 31.98 10.74 13.88
CA HIS A 16 32.38 10.22 15.20
C HIS A 16 31.17 9.64 15.96
N ASP A 17 30.44 8.72 15.34
CA ASP A 17 29.46 7.85 16.01
C ASP A 17 29.34 6.50 15.27
N PRO A 18 29.52 5.32 15.93
CA PRO A 18 29.42 4.02 15.28
C PRO A 18 28.02 3.62 14.78
N THR A 19 26.92 4.11 15.36
CA THR A 19 25.55 3.84 14.88
C THR A 19 25.22 4.61 13.61
N GLY A 20 25.64 5.87 13.54
CA GLY A 20 25.44 6.75 12.39
C GLY A 20 26.18 6.31 11.12
N ARG A 21 27.13 5.37 11.20
CA ARG A 21 27.83 4.87 10.01
C ARG A 21 26.87 4.14 9.06
N ILE A 22 26.05 3.22 9.53
CA ILE A 22 25.19 2.42 8.66
C ILE A 22 24.09 3.30 8.01
N GLU A 23 23.49 4.21 8.78
CA GLU A 23 22.42 5.10 8.30
C GLU A 23 22.92 6.11 7.25
N VAL A 24 24.19 6.54 7.35
CA VAL A 24 24.81 7.49 6.43
C VAL A 24 25.19 6.84 5.09
N TYR A 25 25.45 5.53 5.06
CA TYR A 25 25.78 4.78 3.83
C TYR A 25 24.55 4.23 3.08
N MET A 26 23.34 4.67 3.43
CA MET A 26 22.14 4.29 2.66
C MET A 26 22.00 5.14 1.41
N ASP A 27 21.90 4.48 0.26
CA ASP A 27 21.55 5.15 -0.99
C ASP A 27 20.12 5.72 -0.90
N ARG A 28 20.00 7.03 -1.15
CA ARG A 28 18.72 7.74 -1.09
C ARG A 28 18.13 7.89 -2.49
N ILE A 29 16.85 7.60 -2.63
CA ILE A 29 16.06 7.89 -3.83
C ILE A 29 15.53 9.33 -3.74
N LYS A 30 15.43 10.03 -4.88
CA LYS A 30 14.85 11.38 -4.93
C LYS A 30 13.36 11.32 -4.54
N ILE A 31 12.90 12.25 -3.70
CA ILE A 31 11.51 12.33 -3.24
C ILE A 31 10.50 12.30 -4.40
N PRO A 32 10.67 13.05 -5.51
CA PRO A 32 9.73 12.97 -6.63
C PRO A 32 9.64 11.59 -7.28
N LYS A 33 10.74 10.83 -7.31
CA LYS A 33 10.75 9.46 -7.84
C LYS A 33 10.01 8.51 -6.90
N ALA A 34 10.29 8.59 -5.60
CA ALA A 34 9.56 7.80 -4.60
C ALA A 34 8.04 8.10 -4.62
N ALA A 35 7.66 9.38 -4.75
CA ALA A 35 6.27 9.77 -4.86
C ALA A 35 5.60 9.22 -6.14
N ALA A 36 6.28 9.30 -7.29
CA ALA A 36 5.77 8.73 -8.54
C ALA A 36 5.58 7.21 -8.46
N ASP A 37 6.51 6.52 -7.79
CA ASP A 37 6.42 5.06 -7.61
C ASP A 37 5.24 4.67 -6.70
N LEU A 38 5.00 5.43 -5.63
CA LEU A 38 3.83 5.24 -4.77
C LEU A 38 2.51 5.48 -5.51
N LEU A 39 2.43 6.55 -6.30
CA LEU A 39 1.23 6.84 -7.10
C LEU A 39 0.97 5.75 -8.13
N ALA A 40 1.98 5.32 -8.88
CA ALA A 40 1.86 4.26 -9.87
C ALA A 40 1.39 2.94 -9.23
N TYR A 41 1.88 2.62 -8.03
CA TYR A 41 1.43 1.44 -7.30
C TYR A 41 -0.05 1.54 -6.90
N CYS A 42 -0.47 2.68 -6.35
CA CYS A 42 -1.87 2.90 -5.97
C CYS A 42 -2.79 2.83 -7.19
N ASP A 43 -2.44 3.51 -8.29
CA ASP A 43 -3.25 3.52 -9.52
C ASP A 43 -3.43 2.13 -10.12
N ALA A 44 -2.40 1.26 -10.02
CA ALA A 44 -2.46 -0.10 -10.52
C ALA A 44 -3.39 -1.02 -9.68
N HIS A 45 -3.58 -0.74 -8.38
CA HIS A 45 -4.29 -1.63 -7.45
C HIS A 45 -5.57 -1.03 -6.86
N ILE A 46 -5.91 0.22 -7.18
CA ILE A 46 -7.11 0.90 -6.68
C ILE A 46 -8.41 0.12 -6.99
N GLY A 47 -8.44 -0.63 -8.09
CA GLY A 47 -9.56 -1.47 -8.49
C GLY A 47 -9.78 -2.71 -7.61
N GLU A 48 -8.73 -3.15 -6.92
CA GLU A 48 -8.72 -4.38 -6.10
C GLU A 48 -8.94 -4.09 -4.61
N ASP A 49 -8.85 -2.82 -4.20
CA ASP A 49 -9.07 -2.40 -2.82
C ASP A 49 -10.57 -2.35 -2.50
N PRO A 50 -11.13 -3.27 -1.70
CA PRO A 50 -12.56 -3.32 -1.38
C PRO A 50 -13.07 -2.12 -0.57
N LEU A 51 -12.15 -1.35 0.03
CA LEU A 51 -12.45 -0.16 0.82
C LEU A 51 -12.54 1.09 -0.05
N ILE A 52 -11.82 1.12 -1.18
CA ILE A 52 -11.88 2.22 -2.16
C ILE A 52 -12.93 1.91 -3.23
N MET A 53 -12.95 0.68 -3.75
CA MET A 53 -13.95 0.18 -4.69
C MET A 53 -14.92 -0.74 -3.95
N PRO A 54 -16.16 -0.30 -3.69
CA PRO A 54 -17.11 -1.10 -2.94
C PRO A 54 -17.40 -2.43 -3.64
N VAL A 55 -17.19 -3.53 -2.91
CA VAL A 55 -17.53 -4.87 -3.40
C VAL A 55 -19.01 -5.18 -3.23
N LEU A 56 -19.50 -6.17 -3.97
CA LEU A 56 -20.87 -6.62 -3.81
C LEU A 56 -21.09 -7.17 -2.41
N ALA A 57 -22.31 -6.99 -1.94
CA ALA A 57 -22.67 -7.35 -0.58
C ALA A 57 -22.59 -8.87 -0.31
N SER A 58 -22.62 -9.72 -1.36
CA SER A 58 -22.38 -11.18 -1.27
C SER A 58 -20.90 -11.55 -1.16
N GLU A 59 -20.01 -10.70 -1.67
CA GLU A 59 -18.56 -10.88 -1.66
C GLU A 59 -17.93 -10.33 -0.38
N ASN A 60 -18.62 -9.42 0.31
CA ASN A 60 -18.20 -8.89 1.60
C ASN A 60 -18.27 -9.99 2.70
N PRO A 61 -17.12 -10.47 3.23
CA PRO A 61 -17.09 -11.52 4.25
C PRO A 61 -17.60 -11.05 5.62
N PHE A 62 -17.68 -9.73 5.86
CA PHE A 62 -18.24 -9.15 7.07
C PHE A 62 -19.76 -9.01 7.01
N ARG A 63 -20.39 -9.29 5.86
CA ARG A 63 -21.85 -9.26 5.76
C ARG A 63 -22.44 -10.59 6.20
N GLU A 64 -23.45 -10.53 7.06
CA GLU A 64 -24.21 -11.71 7.47
C GLU A 64 -24.77 -12.45 6.26
N LYS A 65 -24.36 -13.72 6.10
CA LYS A 65 -25.02 -14.64 5.19
C LYS A 65 -26.37 -14.98 5.82
N LYS A 66 -27.48 -14.60 5.18
CA LYS A 66 -28.80 -15.13 5.54
C LYS A 66 -28.74 -16.65 5.42
N LEU A 67 -28.59 -17.33 6.55
CA LEU A 67 -28.82 -18.76 6.64
C LEU A 67 -30.32 -18.95 6.41
N PHE A 68 -30.70 -19.19 5.16
CA PHE A 68 -32.03 -19.69 4.86
C PHE A 68 -32.08 -21.13 5.38
N VAL A 69 -32.45 -21.29 6.65
CA VAL A 69 -32.78 -22.60 7.21
C VAL A 69 -34.13 -23.00 6.59
N SER A 70 -34.09 -23.56 5.39
CA SER A 70 -35.27 -24.09 4.69
C SER A 70 -35.74 -25.43 5.27
N SER A 71 -35.76 -25.59 6.59
CA SER A 71 -36.17 -26.85 7.22
C SER A 71 -36.82 -26.74 8.62
N PHE A 72 -37.08 -25.54 9.15
CA PHE A 72 -37.76 -25.43 10.45
C PHE A 72 -39.29 -25.28 10.41
N ASP A 73 -39.91 -25.17 9.23
CA ASP A 73 -41.38 -25.15 9.07
C ASP A 73 -42.02 -26.55 8.95
N SER A 74 -41.30 -27.64 9.26
CA SER A 74 -41.85 -29.01 9.26
C SER A 74 -41.81 -29.73 10.62
N ILE A 75 -41.52 -29.05 11.72
CA ILE A 75 -41.54 -29.65 13.07
C ILE A 75 -42.68 -29.09 13.96
N CYS A 76 -43.53 -28.21 13.43
CA CYS A 76 -44.74 -27.76 14.10
C CYS A 76 -45.99 -28.22 13.34
N ASN A 77 -46.22 -29.53 13.32
CA ASN A 77 -47.56 -30.13 13.20
C ASN A 77 -47.58 -31.44 13.99
#